data_AF-A0A1E7FQ31-F1
#
_entry.id   AF-A0A1E7FQ31-F1
#
_cell.length_a   1.000
_cell.length_b   1.000
_cell.length_c   1.000
_cell.angle_alpha   90.00
_cell.angle_beta   90.00
_cell.angle_gamma   90.00
#
_symmetry.space_group_name_H-M   'P 1'
#
loop_
_entity.id
_entity.type
_entity.pdbx_description
1 polymer ?
#
loop_
_entity_poly.entity_id
_entity_poly.type
_entity_poly.pdbx_seq_one_letter_code
_entity_poly.pdbx_strand_id
1 'polypeptide(L)'
;MKSVETDDDDDVNSNIKINVNDDVVVVMEDNRQQIQSNYTDNWNEMYDLLLKCSHHECHRNVPTDYYIIEDGGRKNLGQWLNCQRQLETQGTLDTRKEKLLTNAGVIWEVVPPKQWERMFTLLEKYKHSNNGDCNVPRNYKEDGLNLGTWLSKQRLAKKEGIIDPVEQMRLEKLGIVWNTFSQQWDEKYYLLLQYKQREGNCRVPQKHRENNENLGAWLNKQRQIKKKGKLDDKRLRKLEDIGVIWSFI
;
A
#
# COMPACT_ATOMS: atom_id res chain seq x y z
N MET A 1 -89.11 25.87 50.54
CA MET A 1 -88.93 24.43 50.21
C MET A 1 -88.83 24.34 48.69
N LYS A 2 -87.76 23.72 48.17
CA LYS A 2 -87.13 23.88 46.82
C LYS A 2 -86.24 25.15 46.78
N SER A 3 -84.98 25.13 46.39
CA SER A 3 -84.17 24.22 45.53
C SER A 3 -82.76 24.07 46.15
N VAL A 4 -81.85 23.19 45.75
CA VAL A 4 -81.09 23.11 44.49
C VAL A 4 -80.29 21.80 44.51
N GLU A 5 -80.01 21.30 43.30
CA GLU A 5 -79.38 20.05 42.89
C GLU A 5 -78.02 19.74 43.53
N THR A 6 -77.75 18.44 43.68
CA THR A 6 -76.50 17.83 44.15
C THR A 6 -75.65 17.43 42.96
N ASP A 7 -74.42 17.97 42.91
CA ASP A 7 -73.38 17.66 41.93
C ASP A 7 -72.70 16.31 42.21
N ASP A 8 -72.33 15.67 41.10
CA ASP A 8 -71.73 14.35 40.96
C ASP A 8 -70.28 14.23 41.46
N ASP A 9 -70.00 13.00 41.88
CA ASP A 9 -68.75 12.24 41.99
C ASP A 9 -67.53 12.73 41.16
N ASP A 10 -66.32 12.70 41.75
CA ASP A 10 -65.35 11.60 41.53
C ASP A 10 -63.90 11.96 41.93
N ASP A 11 -63.37 11.07 42.77
CA ASP A 11 -62.01 10.58 42.96
C ASP A 11 -60.79 11.42 42.48
N VAL A 12 -60.04 11.93 43.46
CA VAL A 12 -58.70 12.50 43.30
C VAL A 12 -57.69 11.35 43.22
N ASN A 13 -57.31 10.96 42.01
CA ASN A 13 -56.07 10.19 41.79
C ASN A 13 -55.11 10.98 40.89
N SER A 14 -54.00 11.40 41.49
CA SER A 14 -52.93 12.21 40.91
C SER A 14 -52.12 11.43 39.87
N ASN A 15 -52.25 11.79 38.60
CA ASN A 15 -51.31 11.41 37.54
C ASN A 15 -50.60 12.66 37.00
N ILE A 16 -49.37 12.86 37.47
CA ILE A 16 -48.40 13.79 36.88
C ILE A 16 -47.98 13.21 35.52
N LYS A 17 -48.46 13.78 34.41
CA LYS A 17 -47.85 13.60 33.09
C LYS A 17 -46.88 14.75 32.86
N ILE A 18 -45.58 14.49 33.06
CA ILE A 18 -44.52 15.41 32.66
C ILE A 18 -44.45 15.39 31.13
N ASN A 19 -44.78 16.52 30.50
CA ASN A 19 -44.64 16.71 29.06
C ASN A 19 -43.15 16.96 28.73
N VAL A 20 -42.40 15.88 28.55
CA VAL A 20 -41.04 15.89 27.98
C VAL A 20 -41.17 15.63 26.49
N ASN A 21 -41.43 16.65 25.66
CA ASN A 21 -41.33 16.48 24.22
C ASN A 21 -41.04 17.75 23.40
N ASP A 22 -41.23 18.96 23.93
CA ASP A 22 -40.95 20.16 23.11
C ASP A 22 -39.48 20.62 23.20
N ASP A 23 -38.86 20.57 24.38
CA ASP A 23 -37.45 20.97 24.54
C ASP A 23 -36.45 19.97 23.91
N VAL A 24 -36.83 18.69 23.81
CA VAL A 24 -35.98 17.65 23.19
C VAL A 24 -35.97 17.78 21.67
N VAL A 25 -37.09 18.19 21.07
CA VAL A 25 -37.20 18.36 19.62
C VAL A 25 -36.38 19.57 19.16
N VAL A 26 -36.47 20.71 19.86
CA VAL A 26 -35.68 21.92 19.55
C VAL A 26 -34.18 21.66 19.70
N VAL A 27 -33.73 20.97 20.76
CA VAL A 27 -32.31 20.64 20.95
C VAL A 27 -31.80 19.66 19.89
N MET A 28 -32.62 18.72 19.42
CA MET A 28 -32.20 17.80 18.34
C MET A 28 -32.13 18.48 16.98
N GLU A 29 -32.98 19.48 16.72
CA GLU A 29 -32.98 20.24 15.46
C GLU A 29 -31.80 21.21 15.39
N ASP A 30 -31.49 21.91 16.49
CA ASP A 30 -30.28 22.75 16.62
C ASP A 30 -29.00 21.91 16.53
N ASN A 31 -28.99 20.72 17.15
CA ASN A 31 -27.84 19.82 17.06
C ASN A 31 -27.72 19.22 15.64
N ARG A 32 -28.83 18.97 14.93
CA ARG A 32 -28.81 18.52 13.54
C ARG A 32 -28.32 19.64 12.59
N GLN A 33 -28.68 20.90 12.84
CA GLN A 33 -28.15 22.06 12.10
C GLN A 33 -26.67 22.35 12.43
N GLN A 34 -26.25 22.22 13.68
CA GLN A 34 -24.82 22.32 14.09
C GLN A 34 -23.98 21.16 13.54
N ILE A 35 -24.53 19.94 13.50
CA ILE A 35 -23.86 18.78 12.88
C ILE A 35 -23.76 19.03 11.37
N GLN A 36 -24.83 19.45 10.69
CA GLN A 36 -24.80 19.77 9.25
C GLN A 36 -23.78 20.90 8.95
N SER A 37 -23.69 21.93 9.81
CA SER A 37 -22.69 23.01 9.72
C SER A 37 -21.27 22.48 9.87
N ASN A 38 -20.98 21.70 10.93
CA ASN A 38 -19.66 21.12 11.20
C ASN A 38 -19.19 20.13 10.10
N TYR A 39 -20.11 19.44 9.42
CA TYR A 39 -19.80 18.58 8.28
C TYR A 39 -19.46 19.37 7.00
N THR A 40 -19.93 20.60 6.88
CA THR A 40 -19.67 21.49 5.74
C THR A 40 -18.36 22.26 5.93
N ASP A 41 -18.04 22.63 7.18
CA ASP A 41 -16.83 23.39 7.54
C ASP A 41 -15.54 22.59 7.32
N ASN A 42 -15.52 21.29 7.67
CA ASN A 42 -14.36 20.44 7.43
C ASN A 42 -14.13 20.14 5.93
N TRP A 43 -15.17 20.17 5.09
CA TRP A 43 -14.99 19.94 3.66
C TRP A 43 -14.33 21.15 2.98
N ASN A 44 -14.80 22.36 3.29
CA ASN A 44 -14.25 23.60 2.75
C ASN A 44 -12.79 23.79 3.17
N GLU A 45 -12.46 23.54 4.44
CA GLU A 45 -11.08 23.58 4.95
C GLU A 45 -10.17 22.63 4.15
N MET A 46 -10.58 21.37 3.98
CA MET A 46 -9.78 20.38 3.24
C MET A 46 -9.67 20.70 1.74
N TYR A 47 -10.69 21.33 1.15
CA TYR A 47 -10.66 21.79 -0.23
C TYR A 47 -9.74 23.02 -0.41
N ASP A 48 -9.74 23.97 0.53
CA ASP A 48 -8.82 25.10 0.51
C ASP A 48 -7.36 24.64 0.66
N LEU A 49 -7.12 23.64 1.53
CA LEU A 49 -5.82 22.98 1.65
C LEU A 49 -5.38 22.34 0.32
N LEU A 50 -6.30 21.68 -0.40
CA LEU A 50 -6.02 21.13 -1.73
C LEU A 50 -5.59 22.22 -2.73
N LEU A 51 -6.24 23.38 -2.70
CA LEU A 51 -5.90 24.51 -3.59
C LEU A 51 -4.56 25.17 -3.22
N LYS A 52 -4.21 25.21 -1.93
CA LYS A 52 -2.92 25.74 -1.45
C LYS A 52 -1.72 24.86 -1.79
N CYS A 53 -1.91 23.57 -2.09
CA CYS A 53 -0.82 22.64 -2.43
C CYS A 53 -0.17 22.98 -3.80
N SER A 54 0.63 24.05 -3.87
CA SER A 54 1.13 24.70 -5.09
C SER A 54 2.24 23.98 -5.89
N HIS A 55 2.44 22.66 -5.72
CA HIS A 55 3.40 21.92 -6.54
C HIS A 55 2.66 21.15 -7.64
N HIS A 56 3.01 21.45 -8.90
CA HIS A 56 2.42 20.90 -10.14
C HIS A 56 2.37 19.37 -10.27
N GLU A 57 2.96 18.61 -9.34
CA GLU A 57 2.89 17.14 -9.28
C GLU A 57 1.98 16.61 -8.15
N CYS A 58 1.44 17.47 -7.28
CA CYS A 58 0.67 17.07 -6.09
C CYS A 58 -0.83 16.88 -6.38
N HIS A 59 -1.42 17.67 -7.28
CA HIS A 59 -2.87 17.62 -7.59
C HIS A 59 -3.30 16.32 -8.28
N ARG A 60 -2.36 15.64 -8.94
CA ARG A 60 -2.69 14.52 -9.83
C ARG A 60 -2.91 13.22 -9.06
N ASN A 61 -2.23 13.03 -7.93
CA ASN A 61 -2.38 11.85 -7.09
C ASN A 61 -1.77 12.05 -5.68
N VAL A 62 -2.50 12.71 -4.78
CA VAL A 62 -2.07 12.86 -3.37
C VAL A 62 -2.06 11.48 -2.67
N PRO A 63 -0.91 11.02 -2.12
CA PRO A 63 -0.84 9.77 -1.37
C PRO A 63 -1.75 9.78 -0.13
N THR A 64 -2.30 8.62 0.26
CA THR A 64 -3.27 8.48 1.37
C THR A 64 -2.72 8.93 2.73
N ASP A 65 -1.40 9.00 2.88
CA ASP A 65 -0.68 9.42 4.07
C ASP A 65 -0.05 10.81 3.94
N TYR A 66 -0.50 11.62 2.97
CA TYR A 66 -0.07 13.01 2.86
C TYR A 66 -0.78 13.88 3.91
N TYR A 67 0.02 14.51 4.77
CA TYR A 67 -0.46 15.39 5.83
C TYR A 67 0.01 16.81 5.64
N ILE A 68 -0.86 17.75 6.01
CA ILE A 68 -0.55 19.17 6.13
C ILE A 68 -0.58 19.53 7.61
N ILE A 69 0.39 20.35 8.02
CA ILE A 69 0.49 20.90 9.37
C ILE A 69 0.15 22.39 9.26
N GLU A 70 -1.01 22.79 9.78
CA GLU A 70 -1.41 24.19 9.98
C GLU A 70 -1.78 24.40 11.45
N ASP A 71 -1.92 25.65 11.91
CA ASP A 71 -2.03 26.12 13.31
C ASP A 71 -3.16 25.50 14.18
N GLY A 72 -3.89 24.51 13.67
CA GLY A 72 -4.89 23.72 14.38
C GLY A 72 -4.61 22.20 14.44
N GLY A 73 -3.45 21.73 13.96
CA GLY A 73 -3.01 20.34 14.05
C GLY A 73 -2.72 19.66 12.70
N ARG A 74 -2.54 18.34 12.75
CA ARG A 74 -2.16 17.52 11.58
C ARG A 74 -3.41 17.07 10.81
N LYS A 75 -3.58 17.54 9.56
CA LYS A 75 -4.72 17.20 8.69
C LYS A 75 -4.29 16.22 7.61
N ASN A 76 -5.03 15.13 7.39
CA ASN A 76 -4.71 14.11 6.38
C ASN A 76 -5.49 14.36 5.08
N LEU A 77 -4.88 15.10 4.15
CA LEU A 77 -5.48 15.43 2.86
C LEU A 77 -5.59 14.20 1.95
N GLY A 78 -4.62 13.28 2.02
CA GLY A 78 -4.64 12.03 1.27
C GLY A 78 -5.84 11.14 1.56
N GLN A 79 -6.07 10.88 2.85
CA GLN A 79 -7.21 10.08 3.31
C GLN A 79 -8.54 10.74 2.98
N TRP A 80 -8.63 12.08 3.09
CA TRP A 80 -9.85 12.82 2.72
C TRP A 80 -10.16 12.72 1.22
N LEU A 81 -9.17 12.93 0.35
CA LEU A 81 -9.34 12.75 -1.10
C LEU A 81 -9.74 11.32 -1.47
N ASN A 82 -9.15 10.32 -0.81
CA ASN A 82 -9.54 8.92 -1.02
C ASN A 82 -11.00 8.66 -0.63
N CYS A 83 -11.51 9.28 0.43
CA CYS A 83 -12.93 9.20 0.77
C CYS A 83 -13.80 9.83 -0.34
N GLN A 84 -13.36 10.95 -0.96
CA GLN A 84 -14.11 11.55 -2.08
C GLN A 84 -14.16 10.62 -3.30
N ARG A 85 -13.04 9.96 -3.63
CA ARG A 85 -12.98 8.96 -4.71
C ARG A 85 -13.90 7.77 -4.46
N GLN A 86 -13.97 7.28 -3.22
CA GLN A 86 -14.88 6.18 -2.85
C GLN A 86 -16.35 6.55 -3.00
N LEU A 87 -16.73 7.77 -2.63
CA LEU A 87 -18.09 8.29 -2.81
C LEU A 87 -18.43 8.41 -4.31
N GLU A 88 -17.49 8.85 -5.14
CA GLU A 88 -17.67 8.93 -6.60
C GLU A 88 -17.86 7.53 -7.21
N THR A 89 -17.01 6.56 -6.84
CA THR A 89 -17.14 5.17 -7.32
C THR A 89 -18.48 4.53 -6.92
N GLN A 90 -19.04 4.93 -5.77
CA GLN A 90 -20.34 4.48 -5.29
C GLN A 90 -21.51 5.26 -5.92
N GLY A 91 -21.24 6.30 -6.71
CA GLY A 91 -22.25 7.20 -7.28
C GLY A 91 -22.97 8.07 -6.25
N THR A 92 -22.38 8.26 -5.06
CA THR A 92 -22.99 8.98 -3.93
C THR A 92 -22.32 10.32 -3.63
N LEU A 93 -21.27 10.69 -4.39
CA LEU A 93 -20.65 12.00 -4.26
C LEU A 93 -21.59 13.10 -4.77
N ASP A 94 -21.70 14.17 -4.00
CA ASP A 94 -22.44 15.37 -4.40
C ASP A 94 -21.85 15.97 -5.69
N THR A 95 -22.72 16.24 -6.67
CA THR A 95 -22.34 16.71 -8.01
C THR A 95 -21.59 18.04 -7.99
N ARG A 96 -21.84 18.91 -7.00
CA ARG A 96 -21.09 20.18 -6.87
C ARG A 96 -19.67 19.91 -6.37
N LYS A 97 -19.49 19.01 -5.41
CA LYS A 97 -18.16 18.60 -4.91
C LYS A 97 -17.33 17.89 -5.99
N GLU A 98 -17.95 17.02 -6.77
CA GLU A 98 -17.32 16.36 -7.92
C GLU A 98 -16.79 17.38 -8.94
N LYS A 99 -17.61 18.38 -9.32
CA LYS A 99 -17.18 19.45 -10.24
C LYS A 99 -16.03 20.28 -9.68
N LEU A 100 -16.08 20.64 -8.40
CA LEU A 100 -15.01 21.40 -7.75
C LEU A 100 -13.69 20.63 -7.75
N LEU A 101 -13.70 19.35 -7.37
CA LEU A 101 -12.52 18.50 -7.34
C LEU A 101 -11.96 18.23 -8.74
N THR A 102 -12.83 18.03 -9.73
CA THR A 102 -12.43 17.90 -11.14
C THR A 102 -11.75 19.17 -11.64
N ASN A 103 -12.31 20.35 -11.33
CA ASN A 103 -11.73 21.63 -11.71
C ASN A 103 -10.40 21.91 -10.99
N ALA A 104 -10.23 21.39 -9.77
CA ALA A 104 -8.97 21.41 -9.03
C ALA A 104 -7.92 20.42 -9.59
N GLY A 105 -8.26 19.63 -10.62
CA GLY A 105 -7.35 18.71 -11.29
C GLY A 105 -7.23 17.33 -10.63
N VAL A 106 -8.16 16.97 -9.74
CA VAL A 106 -8.20 15.64 -9.11
C VAL A 106 -8.52 14.59 -10.17
N ILE A 107 -7.68 13.56 -10.24
CA ILE A 107 -7.97 12.36 -11.04
C ILE A 107 -8.79 11.37 -10.20
N TRP A 108 -9.93 10.96 -10.76
CA TRP A 108 -10.87 10.01 -10.16
C TRP A 108 -10.36 8.56 -10.24
N GLU A 109 -9.65 8.21 -11.32
CA GLU A 109 -9.13 6.85 -11.59
C GLU A 109 -7.84 6.47 -10.84
N VAL A 110 -7.59 6.98 -9.62
CA VAL A 110 -6.40 6.57 -8.85
C VAL A 110 -6.70 6.36 -7.37
N VAL A 111 -6.92 5.12 -6.99
CA VAL A 111 -6.85 4.67 -5.60
C VAL A 111 -5.79 3.58 -5.51
N PRO A 112 -4.53 3.89 -5.13
CA PRO A 112 -3.65 2.87 -4.57
C PRO A 112 -4.32 2.42 -3.26
N PRO A 113 -4.64 1.14 -3.09
CA PRO A 113 -5.31 0.69 -1.87
C PRO A 113 -4.41 1.01 -0.68
N LYS A 114 -4.99 1.47 0.45
CA LYS A 114 -4.31 1.66 1.75
C LYS A 114 -3.32 0.54 2.10
N GLN A 115 -3.59 -0.66 1.59
CA GLN A 115 -2.71 -1.82 1.69
C GLN A 115 -1.38 -1.65 0.96
N TRP A 116 -1.33 -1.12 -0.27
CA TRP A 116 -0.09 -0.93 -1.03
C TRP A 116 0.86 0.02 -0.32
N GLU A 117 0.38 1.20 0.11
CA GLU A 117 1.20 2.16 0.86
C GLU A 117 1.75 1.53 2.13
N ARG A 118 0.91 0.82 2.88
CA ARG A 118 1.32 0.13 4.10
C ARG A 118 2.39 -0.94 3.82
N MET A 119 2.31 -1.66 2.70
CA MET A 119 3.35 -2.60 2.28
C MET A 119 4.62 -1.90 1.80
N PHE A 120 4.50 -0.74 1.16
CA PHE A 120 5.63 0.06 0.70
C PHE A 120 6.42 0.66 1.88
N THR A 121 5.74 1.23 2.88
CA THR A 121 6.38 1.69 4.13
C THR A 121 7.08 0.53 4.84
N LEU A 122 6.47 -0.66 4.83
CA LEU A 122 7.08 -1.87 5.39
C LEU A 122 8.36 -2.26 4.64
N LEU A 123 8.38 -2.08 3.32
CA LEU A 123 9.55 -2.32 2.50
C LEU A 123 10.68 -1.33 2.76
N GLU A 124 10.36 -0.05 2.94
CA GLU A 124 11.35 0.97 3.33
C GLU A 124 11.98 0.61 4.68
N LYS A 125 11.15 0.27 5.67
CA LYS A 125 11.60 -0.19 6.98
C LYS A 125 12.51 -1.41 6.87
N TYR A 126 12.11 -2.42 6.09
CA TYR A 126 12.92 -3.60 5.84
C TYR A 126 14.28 -3.24 5.25
N LYS A 127 14.32 -2.37 4.24
CA LYS A 127 15.56 -1.91 3.60
C LYS A 127 16.51 -1.28 4.62
N HIS A 128 15.99 -0.41 5.49
CA HIS A 128 16.78 0.22 6.55
C HIS A 128 17.36 -0.82 7.53
N SER A 129 16.60 -1.86 7.86
CA SER A 129 17.05 -2.92 8.78
C SER A 129 17.93 -3.99 8.13
N ASN A 130 17.96 -4.10 6.80
CA ASN A 130 18.63 -5.18 6.06
C ASN A 130 19.80 -4.67 5.21
N ASN A 131 20.68 -3.86 5.80
CA ASN A 131 21.89 -3.33 5.16
C ASN A 131 21.63 -2.61 3.82
N GLY A 132 20.44 -2.06 3.61
CA GLY A 132 20.06 -1.39 2.37
C GLY A 132 19.56 -2.30 1.24
N ASP A 133 19.46 -3.61 1.44
CA ASP A 133 18.95 -4.55 0.44
C ASP A 133 17.45 -4.81 0.60
N CYS A 134 16.75 -4.84 -0.53
CA CYS A 134 15.32 -5.15 -0.65
C CYS A 134 15.04 -6.61 -1.04
N ASN A 135 15.99 -7.52 -0.86
CA ASN A 135 15.82 -8.95 -1.09
C ASN A 135 15.01 -9.64 0.02
N VAL A 136 13.71 -9.31 0.07
CA VAL A 136 12.80 -9.82 1.09
C VAL A 136 12.53 -11.31 0.89
N PRO A 137 12.73 -12.17 1.91
CA PRO A 137 12.36 -13.58 1.86
C PRO A 137 10.88 -13.77 1.56
N ARG A 138 10.52 -14.78 0.76
CA ARG A 138 9.14 -15.04 0.30
C ARG A 138 8.10 -15.10 1.44
N ASN A 139 8.49 -15.60 2.60
CA ASN A 139 7.62 -15.79 3.76
C ASN A 139 7.83 -14.75 4.87
N TYR A 140 8.60 -13.69 4.62
CA TYR A 140 8.83 -12.63 5.60
C TYR A 140 7.50 -11.95 5.94
N LYS A 141 7.20 -11.91 7.25
CA LYS A 141 6.02 -11.26 7.80
C LYS A 141 6.42 -10.25 8.84
N GLU A 142 5.78 -9.10 8.79
CA GLU A 142 5.90 -8.06 9.81
C GLU A 142 4.52 -7.40 9.97
N ASP A 143 4.12 -7.16 11.22
CA ASP A 143 2.78 -6.66 11.59
C ASP A 143 1.61 -7.47 10.98
N GLY A 144 1.80 -8.79 10.85
CA GLY A 144 0.83 -9.71 10.26
C GLY A 144 0.76 -9.67 8.73
N LEU A 145 1.55 -8.81 8.07
CA LEU A 145 1.57 -8.62 6.63
C LEU A 145 2.73 -9.37 5.99
N ASN A 146 2.49 -10.09 4.89
CA ASN A 146 3.53 -10.85 4.19
C ASN A 146 4.18 -10.03 3.07
N LEU A 147 5.32 -9.41 3.38
CA LEU A 147 6.05 -8.54 2.45
C LEU A 147 6.65 -9.30 1.27
N GLY A 148 7.18 -10.51 1.50
CA GLY A 148 7.77 -11.32 0.44
C GLY A 148 6.76 -11.75 -0.61
N THR A 149 5.54 -12.10 -0.18
CA THR A 149 4.44 -12.45 -1.08
C THR A 149 3.93 -11.23 -1.84
N TRP A 150 3.79 -10.08 -1.18
CA TRP A 150 3.39 -8.84 -1.86
C TRP A 150 4.41 -8.42 -2.92
N LEU A 151 5.70 -8.40 -2.61
CA LEU A 151 6.75 -8.11 -3.60
C LEU A 151 6.75 -9.10 -4.78
N SER A 152 6.42 -10.37 -4.52
CA SER A 152 6.28 -11.36 -5.60
C SER A 152 5.14 -11.02 -6.55
N LYS A 153 4.02 -10.47 -6.03
CA LYS A 153 2.91 -9.97 -6.86
C LYS A 153 3.32 -8.75 -7.67
N GLN A 154 4.06 -7.81 -7.09
CA GLN A 154 4.58 -6.63 -7.81
C GLN A 154 5.48 -7.04 -8.99
N ARG A 155 6.39 -8.00 -8.76
CA ARG A 155 7.26 -8.55 -9.83
C ARG A 155 6.47 -9.24 -10.94
N LEU A 156 5.39 -9.95 -10.59
CA LEU A 156 4.51 -10.58 -11.57
C LEU A 156 3.75 -9.53 -12.39
N ALA A 157 3.15 -8.53 -11.73
CA ALA A 157 2.45 -7.43 -12.39
C ALA A 157 3.37 -6.68 -13.38
N LYS A 158 4.62 -6.41 -13.00
CA LYS A 158 5.61 -5.82 -13.91
C LYS A 158 5.92 -6.72 -15.10
N LYS A 159 6.10 -8.02 -14.87
CA LYS A 159 6.34 -8.99 -15.95
C LYS A 159 5.17 -9.06 -16.94
N GLU A 160 3.95 -8.92 -16.45
CA GLU A 160 2.72 -8.93 -17.25
C GLU A 160 2.41 -7.56 -17.89
N GLY A 161 3.17 -6.52 -17.54
CA GLY A 161 2.98 -5.17 -18.07
C GLY A 161 1.76 -4.44 -17.50
N ILE A 162 1.25 -4.89 -16.36
CA ILE A 162 0.03 -4.37 -15.72
C ILE A 162 0.31 -3.65 -14.39
N ILE A 163 1.59 -3.45 -14.05
CA ILE A 163 1.96 -2.66 -12.87
C ILE A 163 1.63 -1.18 -13.11
N ASP A 164 1.15 -0.51 -12.06
CA ASP A 164 0.95 0.93 -12.12
C ASP A 164 2.30 1.67 -12.31
N PRO A 165 2.39 2.66 -13.21
CA PRO A 165 3.65 3.36 -13.48
C PRO A 165 4.23 4.10 -12.26
N VAL A 166 3.38 4.64 -11.37
CA VAL A 166 3.80 5.33 -10.16
C VAL A 166 4.34 4.33 -9.14
N GLU A 167 3.66 3.20 -8.96
CA GLU A 167 4.13 2.10 -8.11
C GLU A 167 5.48 1.56 -8.58
N GLN A 168 5.62 1.34 -9.90
CA GLN A 168 6.87 0.90 -10.49
C GLN A 168 8.00 1.90 -10.22
N MET A 169 7.77 3.20 -10.48
CA MET A 169 8.76 4.25 -10.25
C MET A 169 9.22 4.29 -8.80
N ARG A 170 8.29 4.17 -7.84
CA ARG A 170 8.61 4.17 -6.40
C ARG A 170 9.43 2.95 -6.01
N LEU A 171 9.07 1.76 -6.49
CA LEU A 171 9.82 0.52 -6.24
C LEU A 171 11.23 0.56 -6.87
N GLU A 172 11.37 1.17 -8.05
CA GLU A 172 12.66 1.39 -8.72
C GLU A 172 13.53 2.37 -7.95
N LYS A 173 12.97 3.50 -7.50
CA LYS A 173 13.68 4.47 -6.65
C LYS A 173 14.15 3.85 -5.34
N LEU A 174 13.39 2.90 -4.80
CA LEU A 174 13.77 2.15 -3.62
C LEU A 174 14.85 1.09 -3.90
N GLY A 175 15.15 0.78 -5.16
CA GLY A 175 16.20 -0.16 -5.57
C GLY A 175 15.72 -1.61 -5.61
N ILE A 176 14.43 -1.86 -5.87
CA ILE A 176 13.92 -3.23 -5.98
C ILE A 176 14.53 -3.96 -7.16
N VAL A 177 15.04 -5.16 -6.87
CA VAL A 177 15.41 -6.10 -7.92
C VAL A 177 14.17 -6.82 -8.42
N TRP A 178 13.81 -6.50 -9.66
CA TRP A 178 12.65 -7.07 -10.37
C TRP A 178 12.84 -8.55 -10.72
N ASN A 179 14.08 -8.94 -11.05
CA ASN A 179 14.44 -10.33 -11.36
C ASN A 179 15.37 -10.90 -10.29
N THR A 180 14.81 -11.31 -9.15
CA THR A 180 15.56 -11.91 -8.04
C THR A 180 16.28 -13.19 -8.43
N PHE A 181 15.71 -13.98 -9.35
CA PHE A 181 16.39 -15.16 -9.90
C PHE A 181 17.61 -14.80 -10.76
N SER A 182 17.65 -13.61 -11.35
CA SER A 182 18.86 -13.11 -12.01
C SER A 182 19.90 -12.72 -11.00
N GLN A 183 19.53 -11.91 -10.00
CA GLN A 183 20.47 -11.49 -8.97
C GLN A 183 21.06 -12.67 -8.19
N GLN A 184 20.25 -13.62 -7.73
CA GLN A 184 20.76 -14.83 -7.07
C GLN A 184 21.68 -15.64 -7.98
N TRP A 185 21.42 -15.65 -9.29
CA TRP A 185 22.30 -16.30 -10.25
C TRP A 185 23.63 -15.54 -10.38
N ASP A 186 23.58 -14.20 -10.47
CA ASP A 186 24.75 -13.35 -10.59
C ASP A 186 25.62 -13.39 -9.30
N GLU A 187 25.01 -13.45 -8.12
CA GLU A 187 25.71 -13.65 -6.84
C GLU A 187 26.44 -15.01 -6.79
N LYS A 188 25.76 -16.08 -7.21
CA LYS A 188 26.38 -17.43 -7.31
C LYS A 188 27.47 -17.49 -8.36
N TYR A 189 27.29 -16.78 -9.46
CA TYR A 189 28.30 -16.61 -10.50
C TYR A 189 29.51 -15.87 -9.94
N TYR A 190 29.32 -14.84 -9.12
CA TYR A 190 30.41 -14.16 -8.42
C TYR A 190 31.16 -15.08 -7.45
N LEU A 191 30.45 -15.91 -6.67
CA LEU A 191 31.09 -16.95 -5.84
C LEU A 191 31.92 -17.94 -6.68
N LEU A 192 31.45 -18.26 -7.90
CA LEU A 192 32.20 -19.10 -8.83
C LEU A 192 33.46 -18.38 -9.37
N LEU A 193 33.41 -17.08 -9.61
CA LEU A 193 34.58 -16.27 -9.95
C LEU A 193 35.61 -16.28 -8.82
N GLN A 194 35.17 -16.09 -7.56
CA GLN A 194 36.04 -16.17 -6.39
C GLN A 194 36.68 -17.56 -6.24
N TYR A 195 35.88 -18.62 -6.40
CA TYR A 195 36.39 -19.98 -6.41
C TYR A 195 37.44 -20.19 -7.49
N LYS A 196 37.17 -19.74 -8.73
CA LYS A 196 38.13 -19.82 -9.85
C LYS A 196 39.41 -19.06 -9.55
N GLN A 197 39.30 -17.88 -8.95
CA GLN A 197 40.47 -17.08 -8.58
C GLN A 197 41.33 -17.80 -7.54
N ARG A 198 40.71 -18.50 -6.57
CA ARG A 198 41.41 -19.25 -5.52
C ARG A 198 42.03 -20.57 -6.03
N GLU A 199 41.28 -21.35 -6.79
CA GLU A 199 41.64 -22.72 -7.18
C GLU A 199 42.23 -22.82 -8.60
N GLY A 200 42.22 -21.71 -9.36
CA GLY A 200 42.64 -21.65 -10.76
C GLY A 200 41.69 -22.32 -11.76
N ASN A 201 40.57 -22.90 -11.32
CA ASN A 201 39.64 -23.64 -12.17
C ASN A 201 38.20 -23.64 -11.64
N CYS A 202 37.24 -24.10 -12.44
CA CYS A 202 35.81 -24.20 -12.06
C CYS A 202 35.35 -25.62 -11.72
N ARG A 203 36.24 -26.52 -11.27
CA ARG A 203 35.90 -27.91 -10.89
C ARG A 203 35.39 -27.99 -9.45
N VAL A 204 34.26 -27.31 -9.20
CA VAL A 204 33.65 -27.26 -7.86
C VAL A 204 33.10 -28.63 -7.46
N PRO A 205 33.55 -29.24 -6.34
CA PRO A 205 32.99 -30.48 -5.81
C PRO A 205 31.50 -30.32 -5.49
N GLN A 206 30.69 -31.37 -5.68
CA GLN A 206 29.23 -31.29 -5.53
C GLN A 206 28.77 -30.81 -4.14
N LYS A 207 29.52 -31.13 -3.08
CA LYS A 207 29.20 -30.76 -1.70
C LYS A 207 29.89 -29.45 -1.24
N HIS A 208 30.68 -28.80 -2.10
CA HIS A 208 31.43 -27.59 -1.74
C HIS A 208 30.50 -26.42 -1.43
N ARG A 209 30.82 -25.71 -0.34
CA ARG A 209 30.15 -24.47 0.05
C ARG A 209 31.14 -23.31 0.01
N GLU A 210 30.71 -22.20 -0.57
CA GLU A 210 31.44 -20.94 -0.58
C GLU A 210 30.56 -19.92 0.15
N ASN A 211 31.06 -19.24 1.18
CA ASN A 211 30.27 -18.27 1.96
C ASN A 211 28.90 -18.80 2.43
N ASN A 212 28.87 -19.98 3.04
CA ASN A 212 27.65 -20.71 3.46
C ASN A 212 26.69 -21.09 2.33
N GLU A 213 27.06 -20.89 1.07
CA GLU A 213 26.23 -21.17 -0.08
C GLU A 213 26.70 -22.42 -0.83
N ASN A 214 25.79 -23.35 -1.14
CA ASN A 214 26.16 -24.60 -1.80
C ASN A 214 26.44 -24.37 -3.31
N LEU A 215 27.67 -23.98 -3.62
CA LEU A 215 28.15 -23.66 -4.96
C LEU A 215 28.21 -24.92 -5.84
N GLY A 216 28.61 -26.06 -5.29
CA GLY A 216 28.68 -27.33 -6.00
C GLY A 216 27.32 -27.80 -6.53
N ALA A 217 26.29 -27.76 -5.69
CA ALA A 217 24.93 -28.08 -6.08
C ALA A 217 24.37 -27.08 -7.09
N TRP A 218 24.66 -25.79 -6.94
CA TRP A 218 24.24 -24.76 -7.89
C TRP A 218 24.85 -24.99 -9.28
N LEU A 219 26.15 -25.27 -9.36
CA LEU A 219 26.83 -25.52 -10.63
C LEU A 219 26.31 -26.80 -11.31
N ASN A 220 26.05 -27.85 -10.53
CA ASN A 220 25.41 -29.06 -11.06
C ASN A 220 24.00 -28.77 -11.61
N LYS A 221 23.22 -27.92 -10.95
CA LYS A 221 21.91 -27.48 -11.46
C LYS A 221 22.05 -26.76 -12.80
N GLN A 222 23.05 -25.89 -12.99
CA GLN A 222 23.30 -25.25 -14.29
C GLN A 222 23.61 -26.29 -15.39
N ARG A 223 24.44 -27.30 -15.08
CA ARG A 223 24.72 -28.42 -16.01
C ARG A 223 23.45 -29.17 -16.42
N GLN A 224 22.55 -29.45 -15.48
CA GLN A 224 21.27 -30.11 -15.77
C GLN A 224 20.34 -29.23 -16.62
N ILE A 225 20.31 -27.92 -16.37
CA ILE A 225 19.51 -26.97 -17.15
C ILE A 225 20.05 -26.88 -18.59
N LYS A 226 21.39 -26.86 -18.79
CA LYS A 226 22.03 -26.92 -20.11
C LYS A 226 21.68 -28.22 -20.83
N LYS A 227 21.77 -29.38 -20.16
CA LYS A 227 21.42 -30.69 -20.74
C LYS A 227 19.97 -30.74 -21.24
N LYS A 228 19.07 -29.99 -20.60
CA LYS A 228 17.66 -29.88 -21.01
C LYS A 228 17.41 -28.82 -22.10
N GLY A 229 18.44 -28.12 -22.58
CA GLY A 229 18.32 -27.03 -23.55
C GLY A 229 17.59 -25.79 -23.01
N LYS A 230 17.56 -25.60 -21.68
CA LYS A 230 16.80 -24.51 -21.02
C LYS A 230 17.69 -23.45 -20.39
N LEU A 231 19.00 -23.52 -20.60
CA LEU A 231 19.92 -22.52 -20.03
C LEU A 231 19.95 -21.32 -20.96
N ASP A 232 19.64 -20.14 -20.40
CA ASP A 232 19.71 -18.88 -21.13
C ASP A 232 21.08 -18.65 -21.75
N ASP A 233 21.11 -18.15 -22.99
CA ASP A 233 22.34 -17.99 -23.79
C ASP A 233 23.34 -17.04 -23.14
N LYS A 234 22.89 -15.98 -22.48
CA LYS A 234 23.80 -15.04 -21.79
C LYS A 234 24.47 -15.72 -20.60
N ARG A 235 23.71 -16.50 -19.83
CA ARG A 235 24.25 -17.31 -18.72
C ARG A 235 25.18 -18.40 -19.19
N LEU A 236 24.87 -19.04 -20.31
CA LEU A 236 25.73 -20.04 -20.94
C LEU A 236 27.09 -19.43 -21.31
N ARG A 237 27.09 -18.30 -22.04
CA ARG A 237 28.31 -17.58 -22.41
C ARG A 237 29.14 -17.18 -21.20
N LYS A 238 28.51 -16.55 -20.19
CA LYS A 238 29.20 -16.18 -18.93
C LYS A 238 29.93 -17.36 -18.27
N LEU A 239 29.32 -18.55 -18.27
CA LEU A 239 29.91 -19.76 -17.68
C LEU A 239 31.01 -20.37 -18.57
N GLU A 240 30.86 -20.31 -19.89
CA GLU A 240 31.86 -20.74 -20.86
C GLU A 240 33.10 -19.84 -20.84
N ASP A 241 32.92 -18.53 -20.74
CA ASP A 241 34.00 -17.52 -20.67
C ASP A 241 34.92 -17.76 -19.47
N ILE A 242 34.39 -18.28 -18.38
CA ILE A 242 35.18 -18.58 -17.18
C ILE A 242 35.71 -20.02 -17.17
N GLY A 243 35.44 -20.83 -18.20
CA GLY A 243 35.97 -22.18 -18.34
C GLY A 243 35.22 -23.24 -17.55
N VAL A 244 33.91 -23.10 -17.36
CA VAL A 244 33.07 -24.16 -16.77
C VAL A 244 33.06 -25.37 -17.70
N ILE A 245 33.47 -26.51 -17.15
CA ILE A 245 33.44 -27.79 -17.85
C ILE A 245 32.04 -28.41 -17.70
N TRP A 246 31.43 -28.75 -18.83
CA TRP A 246 30.05 -29.25 -18.93
C TRP A 246 29.94 -30.78 -18.82
N SER A 247 31.01 -31.50 -19.10
CA SER A 247 31.13 -32.95 -19.03
C SER A 247 32.29 -33.35 -18.12
N PHE A 248 32.04 -34.22 -17.14
CA PHE A 248 33.11 -35.05 -16.60
C PHE A 248 33.28 -36.21 -17.55
N ILE A 249 34.49 -36.38 -18.08
CA ILE A 249 34.92 -37.63 -18.74
C ILE A 249 35.08 -38.68 -17.65
#